data_AF-A0A3D6E916-F1
#
_entry.id   AF-A0A3D6E916-F1
#
_cell.length_a   1.000
_cell.length_b   1.000
_cell.length_c   1.000
_cell.angle_alpha   90.00
_cell.angle_beta   90.00
_cell.angle_gamma   90.00
#
_symmetry.space_group_name_H-M   'P 1'
#
loop_
_entity.id
_entity.type
_entity.pdbx_description
1 polymer ?
#
loop_
_entity_poly.entity_id
_entity_poly.type
_entity_poly.pdbx_seq_one_letter_code
_entity_poly.pdbx_strand_id
1 'polypeptide(L)'
;MDRILDILNEKKLTKTAFADLVGVKNQNVNAMLKNPTRETYERIAAALGVPLWQLFASPEEVKGGNAPKEYIIHCPNCGAKLELKKSE
;
A
#
# COMPACT_ATOMS: atom_id res chain seq x y z
N MET A 1 8.05 -6.21 8.72
CA MET A 1 6.70 -5.73 9.06
C MET A 1 5.82 -6.13 7.89
N ASP A 2 4.75 -6.89 8.12
CA ASP A 2 3.94 -7.49 7.04
C ASP A 2 2.79 -6.53 6.73
N ARG A 3 2.93 -5.75 5.65
CA ARG A 3 2.01 -4.65 5.31
C ARG A 3 0.56 -5.14 5.20
N ILE A 4 0.34 -6.39 4.81
CA ILE A 4 -0.99 -7.00 4.74
C ILE A 4 -1.60 -7.13 6.15
N LEU A 5 -0.81 -7.53 7.16
CA LEU A 5 -1.25 -7.56 8.55
C LEU A 5 -1.56 -6.16 9.08
N ASP A 6 -0.79 -5.14 8.69
CA ASP A 6 -1.06 -3.76 9.06
C ASP A 6 -2.40 -3.29 8.47
N ILE A 7 -2.69 -3.58 7.19
CA ILE A 7 -3.97 -3.25 6.56
C ILE A 7 -5.14 -3.93 7.29
N LEU A 8 -4.97 -5.18 7.73
CA LEU A 8 -5.99 -5.89 8.51
C LEU A 8 -6.26 -5.18 9.84
N ASN A 9 -5.22 -4.74 10.54
CA ASN A 9 -5.35 -4.00 11.79
C ASN A 9 -6.02 -2.63 11.57
N GLU A 10 -5.63 -1.88 10.54
CA GLU A 10 -6.23 -0.59 10.16
C GLU A 10 -7.74 -0.73 9.87
N LYS A 11 -8.13 -1.83 9.21
CA LYS A 11 -9.54 -2.14 8.88
C LYS A 11 -10.30 -2.86 10.01
N LYS A 12 -9.66 -3.11 11.17
CA LYS A 12 -10.22 -3.89 12.28
C LYS A 12 -10.74 -5.27 11.85
N LEU A 13 -10.07 -5.89 10.86
CA LEU A 13 -10.40 -7.21 10.35
C LEU A 13 -9.62 -8.29 11.10
N THR A 14 -10.33 -9.30 11.57
CA THR A 14 -9.69 -10.50 12.11
C THR A 14 -9.17 -11.37 10.98
N LYS A 15 -8.13 -12.19 11.24
CA LYS A 15 -7.63 -13.17 10.27
C LYS A 15 -8.74 -14.13 9.79
N THR A 16 -9.73 -14.38 10.66
CA THR A 16 -10.89 -15.23 10.37
C THR A 16 -11.86 -14.58 9.41
N ALA A 17 -12.21 -13.30 9.63
CA ALA A 17 -13.04 -12.55 8.69
C ALA A 17 -12.32 -12.39 7.33
N PHE A 18 -11.01 -12.16 7.35
CA PHE A 18 -10.20 -12.11 6.12
C PHE A 18 -10.18 -13.43 5.36
N ALA A 19 -10.08 -14.57 6.06
CA ALA A 19 -10.16 -15.90 5.45
C ALA A 19 -11.46 -16.08 4.67
N ASP A 20 -12.57 -15.67 5.29
CA ASP A 20 -13.92 -15.71 4.71
C ASP A 20 -14.00 -14.81 3.45
N LEU A 21 -13.48 -13.58 3.53
CA LEU A 21 -13.47 -12.63 2.42
C LEU A 21 -12.66 -13.11 1.22
N VAL A 22 -11.54 -13.79 1.45
CA VAL A 22 -10.68 -14.33 0.38
C VAL A 22 -11.17 -15.71 -0.11
N GLY A 23 -12.13 -16.32 0.61
CA GLY A 23 -12.67 -17.65 0.28
C GLY A 23 -11.69 -18.79 0.58
N VAL A 24 -10.84 -18.65 1.59
CA VAL A 24 -9.86 -19.67 2.00
C VAL A 24 -10.13 -20.16 3.42
N LYS A 25 -9.73 -21.40 3.71
CA LYS A 25 -9.80 -21.91 5.08
C LYS A 25 -8.84 -21.14 5.98
N ASN A 26 -9.29 -20.84 7.21
CA ASN A 26 -8.49 -20.15 8.24
C ASN A 26 -7.07 -20.73 8.43
N GLN A 27 -6.94 -22.06 8.38
CA GLN A 27 -5.65 -22.75 8.51
C GLN A 27 -4.67 -22.42 7.38
N ASN A 28 -5.18 -22.08 6.20
CA ASN A 28 -4.37 -21.79 5.01
C ASN A 28 -3.98 -20.31 4.90
N VAL A 29 -4.56 -19.41 5.69
CA VAL A 29 -4.28 -17.97 5.62
C VAL A 29 -2.79 -17.67 5.86
N ASN A 30 -2.18 -18.26 6.90
CA ASN A 30 -0.76 -18.02 7.18
C ASN A 30 0.14 -18.57 6.06
N ALA A 31 -0.21 -19.70 5.45
CA ALA A 31 0.52 -20.24 4.31
C ALA A 31 0.40 -19.33 3.08
N MET A 32 -0.81 -18.80 2.85
CA MET A 32 -1.12 -17.88 1.77
C MET A 32 -0.34 -16.57 1.87
N LEU A 33 -0.20 -16.02 3.09
CA LEU A 33 0.55 -14.78 3.34
C LEU A 33 2.08 -14.96 3.24
N LYS A 34 2.60 -16.16 3.55
CA LYS A 34 4.05 -16.40 3.61
C LYS A 34 4.72 -16.37 2.24
N ASN A 35 4.06 -16.88 1.20
CA ASN A 35 4.61 -16.89 -0.16
C ASN A 35 3.49 -16.80 -1.22
N PRO A 36 2.81 -15.65 -1.32
CA PRO A 36 1.68 -15.48 -2.22
C PRO A 36 2.11 -15.55 -3.69
N THR A 37 1.32 -16.22 -4.53
CA THR A 37 1.45 -16.09 -6.00
C THR A 37 0.89 -14.74 -6.46
N ARG A 38 1.16 -14.33 -7.70
CA ARG A 38 0.57 -13.10 -8.28
C ARG A 38 -0.95 -13.08 -8.16
N GLU A 39 -1.60 -14.17 -8.54
CA GLU A 39 -3.06 -14.31 -8.46
C GLU A 39 -3.56 -14.18 -7.01
N THR A 40 -2.81 -14.72 -6.04
CA THR A 40 -3.14 -14.55 -4.62
C THR A 40 -3.05 -13.09 -4.19
N TYR A 41 -2.04 -12.34 -4.62
CA TYR A 41 -1.97 -10.91 -4.31
C TYR A 41 -3.18 -10.13 -4.86
N GLU A 42 -3.61 -10.43 -6.08
CA GLU A 42 -4.78 -9.79 -6.68
C GLU A 42 -6.06 -10.11 -5.90
N ARG A 43 -6.25 -11.38 -5.49
CA ARG A 43 -7.38 -11.77 -4.63
C ARG A 43 -7.36 -11.08 -3.29
N ILE A 44 -6.19 -10.97 -2.66
CA ILE A 44 -6.03 -10.26 -1.37
C ILE A 44 -6.38 -8.78 -1.54
N ALA A 45 -5.83 -8.12 -2.57
CA ALA A 45 -6.11 -6.71 -2.86
C ALA A 45 -7.61 -6.47 -3.09
N ALA A 46 -8.26 -7.34 -3.88
CA ALA A 46 -9.69 -7.29 -4.14
C ALA A 46 -10.52 -7.50 -2.85
N ALA A 47 -10.19 -8.50 -2.04
CA ALA A 47 -10.88 -8.79 -0.78
C ALA A 47 -10.74 -7.64 0.24
N LEU A 48 -9.59 -6.98 0.26
CA LEU A 48 -9.34 -5.81 1.12
C LEU A 48 -9.87 -4.50 0.53
N GLY A 49 -10.28 -4.49 -0.74
CA GLY A 49 -10.73 -3.30 -1.45
C GLY A 49 -9.65 -2.23 -1.57
N VAL A 50 -8.39 -2.64 -1.79
CA VAL A 50 -7.23 -1.74 -1.92
C VAL A 50 -6.53 -1.99 -3.26
N PRO A 51 -5.85 -0.99 -3.83
CA PRO A 51 -5.00 -1.23 -4.99
C PRO A 51 -3.81 -2.13 -4.64
N LEU A 52 -3.35 -2.91 -5.62
CA LEU A 52 -2.31 -3.93 -5.43
C LEU A 52 -1.02 -3.40 -4.79
N TRP A 53 -0.59 -2.20 -5.18
CA TRP A 53 0.63 -1.57 -4.63
C TRP A 53 0.53 -1.29 -3.13
N GLN A 54 -0.68 -1.10 -2.60
CA GLN A 54 -0.89 -0.80 -1.18
C GLN A 54 -0.58 -2.01 -0.28
N LEU A 55 -0.60 -3.23 -0.84
CA LEU A 55 -0.14 -4.44 -0.13
C LEU A 55 1.36 -4.40 0.19
N PHE A 56 2.13 -3.52 -0.45
CA PHE A 56 3.57 -3.42 -0.30
C PHE A 56 4.02 -2.12 0.37
N ALA A 57 3.24 -1.04 0.27
CA ALA A 57 3.58 0.26 0.85
C ALA A 57 2.33 0.97 1.39
N SER A 58 2.48 1.74 2.48
CA SER A 58 1.43 2.64 2.92
C SER A 58 1.25 3.81 1.95
N PRO A 59 0.02 4.31 1.73
CA PRO A 59 -0.20 5.53 0.98
C PRO A 59 0.63 6.72 1.51
N GLU A 60 0.96 6.76 2.80
CA GLU A 60 1.78 7.81 3.40
C GLU A 60 3.25 7.71 2.98
N GLU A 61 3.79 6.49 2.89
CA GLU A 61 5.14 6.24 2.38
C GLU A 61 5.25 6.66 0.92
N VAL A 62 4.25 6.29 0.11
CA VAL A 62 4.21 6.63 -1.32
C VAL A 62 3.97 8.13 -1.56
N LYS A 63 3.19 8.79 -0.69
CA LYS A 63 2.95 10.24 -0.77
C LYS A 63 4.17 11.07 -0.39
N GLY A 64 5.31 10.46 -0.04
CA GLY A 64 6.53 11.18 0.34
C GLY A 64 6.50 11.63 1.79
N GLY A 65 6.11 10.75 2.71
CA GLY A 65 6.15 11.00 4.15
C GLY A 65 7.54 11.43 4.62
N ASN A 66 7.64 12.67 5.11
CA ASN A 66 8.75 13.26 5.88
C ASN A 66 10.06 13.58 5.15
N ALA A 67 10.10 13.56 3.81
CA ALA A 67 11.13 14.35 3.13
C ALA A 67 10.75 15.84 3.27
N PRO A 68 11.67 16.76 3.59
CA PRO A 68 11.38 18.18 3.43
C PRO A 68 10.86 18.36 2.00
N LYS A 69 9.69 18.98 1.87
CA LYS A 69 9.05 19.25 0.58
C LYS A 69 9.90 20.26 -0.19
N GLU A 70 11.06 19.85 -0.68
CA GLU A 70 11.72 20.51 -1.79
C GLU A 70 10.88 20.13 -3.01
N TYR A 71 9.79 20.87 -3.23
CA TYR A 71 9.07 20.88 -4.49
C TYR A 71 10.00 21.49 -5.53
N ILE A 72 11.02 20.74 -5.92
CA ILE A 72 11.96 21.10 -6.97
C ILE A 72 11.34 20.62 -8.28
N ILE A 73 10.80 21.56 -9.03
CA ILE A 73 10.45 21.32 -10.43
C ILE A 73 11.69 21.64 -11.26
N HIS A 74 12.09 20.73 -12.14
CA HIS A 74 13.08 21.04 -13.15
C HIS A 74 12.38 21.70 -14.34
N CYS A 75 12.88 22.87 -14.74
CA CYS A 75 12.40 23.54 -15.94
C CYS A 75 12.65 22.64 -17.16
N PRO A 76 11.63 22.21 -17.92
CA PRO A 76 11.80 21.34 -19.09
C PRO A 76 12.58 22.01 -20.24
N ASN A 77 12.73 23.34 -20.20
CA ASN A 77 13.47 24.08 -21.23
C ASN A 77 14.95 24.27 -20.90
N CYS A 78 15.33 24.38 -19.62
CA CYS A 78 16.71 24.72 -19.24
C CYS A 78 17.29 23.92 -18.05
N GLY A 79 16.50 23.01 -17.45
CA GLY A 79 16.93 22.16 -16.34
C GLY A 79 17.04 22.86 -14.98
N ALA A 80 16.77 24.16 -14.90
CA ALA A 80 16.83 24.93 -13.66
C ALA A 80 15.90 24.36 -12.58
N LYS A 81 16.39 24.33 -11.33
CA LYS A 81 15.63 23.94 -10.14
C LYS A 81 14.69 25.08 -9.75
N LEU A 82 13.39 24.82 -9.72
CA LEU A 82 12.35 25.78 -9.34
C LEU A 82 11.72 25.34 -8.03
N GLU A 83 11.72 26.23 -7.03
CA GLU A 83 11.05 26.00 -5.75
C GLU A 83 9.61 26.53 -5.80
N LEU A 84 8.63 25.67 -5.54
CA LEU A 84 7.24 26.10 -5.42
C LEU A 84 6.96 26.71 -4.04
N LYS A 85 6.58 27.99 -4.03
CA LYS A 85 5.97 28.66 -2.86
C LYS A 85 4.45 28.74 -3.05
N LYS A 86 3.71 28.44 -2.00
CA LYS A 86 2.26 28.69 -1.97
C LYS A 86 2.05 30.21 -1.87
N SER A 87 1.34 30.82 -2.81
CA SER A 87 0.84 32.18 -2.65
C SER A 87 -0.37 32.13 -1.73
N GLU A 88 -0.34 32.89 -0.64
CA GLU A 88 -1.51 33.18 0.19
C GLU A 88 -2.44 34.19 -0.50
#